data_AF-A0A430FYT6-F1
#
_entry.id   AF-A0A430FYT6-F1
#
_cell.length_a   1.000
_cell.length_b   1.000
_cell.length_c   1.000
_cell.angle_alpha   90.00
_cell.angle_beta   90.00
_cell.angle_gamma   90.00
#
_symmetry.space_group_name_H-M   'P 1'
#
loop_
_entity.id
_entity.type
_entity.pdbx_description
1 polymer ?
#
loop_
_entity_poly.entity_id
_entity_poly.type
_entity_poly.pdbx_seq_one_letter_code
_entity_poly.pdbx_strand_id
1 'polypeptide(L)' 'MASETVNYSYDARGRLVAVKHSGTVNNNVQSNYAYDKADNRTNKTVTGAP' A
#
# COMPACT_ATOMS: atom_id res chain seq x y z
N MET A 1 -9.53 6.98 -21.98
CA MET A 1 -9.81 5.92 -20.99
C MET A 1 -9.09 6.29 -19.71
N ALA A 2 -9.72 6.16 -18.53
CA ALA A 2 -9.00 6.36 -17.27
C ALA A 2 -8.08 5.15 -17.04
N SER A 3 -6.83 5.40 -16.67
CA SER A 3 -5.83 4.36 -16.39
C SER A 3 -5.41 4.49 -14.93
N GLU A 4 -5.39 3.37 -14.22
CA GLU A 4 -4.91 3.31 -12.85
C GLU A 4 -3.48 2.79 -12.82
N THR A 5 -2.62 3.49 -12.09
CA THR A 5 -1.28 3.02 -11.74
C THR A 5 -1.26 2.67 -10.26
N VAL A 6 -0.90 1.42 -9.96
CA VAL A 6 -0.73 0.93 -8.59
C VAL A 6 0.74 0.63 -8.34
N ASN A 7 1.32 1.31 -7.36
CA ASN A 7 2.72 1.12 -6.97
C ASN A 7 2.80 0.26 -5.71
N TYR A 8 3.68 -0.74 -5.75
CA TYR A 8 3.93 -1.66 -4.65
C TYR A 8 5.35 -1.46 -4.14
N SER A 9 5.49 -1.27 -2.82
CA SER A 9 6.79 -1.14 -2.16
C SER A 9 7.02 -2.30 -1.22
N TYR A 10 8.25 -2.81 -1.23
CA TYR A 10 8.66 -3.96 -0.43
C TYR A 10 9.80 -3.61 0.51
N ASP A 11 9.85 -4.25 1.67
CA ASP A 11 11.04 -4.21 2.51
C ASP A 11 12.14 -5.15 2.01
N ALA A 12 13.31 -5.15 2.66
CA ALA A 12 14.45 -6.00 2.29
C ALA A 12 14.18 -7.51 2.41
N ARG A 13 13.09 -7.92 3.09
CA ARG A 13 12.64 -9.31 3.18
C ARG A 13 11.64 -9.67 2.09
N GLY A 14 11.30 -8.75 1.19
CA GLY A 14 10.33 -8.94 0.13
C GLY A 14 8.87 -8.82 0.59
N ARG A 15 8.61 -8.24 1.77
CA ARG A 15 7.26 -8.09 2.30
C ARG A 15 6.66 -6.77 1.86
N LEU A 16 5.38 -6.78 1.51
CA LEU A 16 4.67 -5.60 1.04
C LEU A 16 4.48 -4.59 2.18
N VAL A 17 5.10 -3.41 2.07
CA VAL A 17 5.00 -2.36 3.09
C VAL A 17 4.10 -1.20 2.68
N ALA A 18 3.88 -0.98 1.39
CA ALA A 18 2.97 0.06 0.91
C ALA A 18 2.33 -0.27 -0.44
N VAL A 19 1.09 0.19 -0.61
CA VAL A 19 0.35 0.21 -1.88
C VAL A 19 -0.15 1.63 -2.11
N LYS A 20 0.12 2.21 -3.28
CA LYS A 20 -0.33 3.56 -3.65
C LYS A 20 -1.07 3.57 -4.99
N HIS A 21 -2.28 4.09 -4.98
CA HIS A 21 -3.15 4.21 -6.14
C HIS A 21 -3.07 5.62 -6.75
N SER A 22 -3.09 5.69 -8.09
CA SER A 22 -3.09 6.95 -8.82
C SER A 22 -3.81 6.84 -10.16
N GLY A 23 -4.38 7.96 -10.64
CA GLY A 23 -4.93 8.08 -12.00
C GLY A 23 -6.44 7.83 -12.16
N THR A 24 -7.15 7.38 -11.12
CA THR A 24 -8.60 7.11 -11.17
C THR A 24 -9.33 7.60 -9.91
N VAL A 25 -10.55 7.09 -9.64
CA VAL A 25 -11.37 7.41 -8.46
C VAL A 25 -10.65 7.16 -7.13
N ASN A 26 -9.67 6.25 -7.10
CA ASN A 26 -8.87 5.94 -5.93
C ASN A 26 -7.56 6.74 -5.88
N ASN A 27 -7.44 7.84 -6.62
CA ASN A 27 -6.22 8.62 -6.65
C ASN A 27 -5.82 9.09 -5.25
N ASN A 28 -4.54 8.89 -4.89
CA ASN A 28 -3.98 9.16 -3.56
C ASN A 28 -4.45 8.24 -2.43
N VAL A 29 -5.24 7.20 -2.71
CA VAL A 29 -5.48 6.13 -1.73
C VAL A 29 -4.16 5.40 -1.49
N GLN A 30 -3.77 5.27 -0.22
CA GLN A 30 -2.56 4.58 0.20
C GLN A 30 -2.86 3.59 1.32
N SER A 31 -2.31 2.38 1.21
CA SER A 31 -2.25 1.41 2.30
C SER A 31 -0.81 1.24 2.75
N ASN A 32 -0.57 1.27 4.07
CA ASN A 32 0.72 1.01 4.67
C ASN A 32 0.62 -0.16 5.65
N TYR A 33 1.64 -1.02 5.66
CA TYR A 33 1.66 -2.24 6.48
C TYR A 33 2.87 -2.24 7.40
N ALA A 34 2.68 -2.77 8.61
CA ALA A 34 3.75 -3.00 9.56
C ALA A 34 3.80 -4.49 9.92
N TYR A 35 5.01 -4.97 10.17
CA TYR A 35 5.29 -6.37 10.49
C TYR A 35 6.18 -6.45 11.72
N ASP A 36 5.97 -7.49 12.53
CA ASP A 36 6.91 -7.85 13.58
C ASP A 36 8.12 -8.64 13.03
N LYS A 37 9.00 -9.08 13.93
CA LYS A 37 10.20 -9.87 13.59
C LYS A 37 9.87 -11.32 13.18
N ALA A 38 8.69 -11.82 13.54
CA ALA A 38 8.22 -13.17 13.22
C ALA A 38 7.37 -13.19 11.93
N ASP A 39 7.39 -12.10 11.16
CA ASP A 39 6.67 -11.95 9.90
C ASP A 39 5.15 -11.80 10.02
N ASN A 40 4.63 -11.56 11.22
CA ASN A 40 3.22 -11.28 11.38
C ASN A 40 2.93 -9.83 11.02
N ARG A 41 1.92 -9.61 10.19
CA ARG A 41 1.41 -8.26 9.92
C ARG A 41 0.67 -7.74 11.15
N THR A 42 1.27 -6.78 11.83
CA THR A 42 0.73 -6.21 13.07
C THR A 42 -0.21 -5.03 12.84
N ASN A 43 -0.10 -4.37 11.69
CA ASN A 43 -0.95 -3.23 11.37
C ASN A 43 -1.21 -3.07 9.88
N LYS A 44 -2.37 -2.46 9.57
CA LYS A 44 -2.70 -1.89 8.26
C LYS A 44 -3.31 -0.51 8.48
N THR A 45 -2.69 0.51 7.90
CA THR A 45 -3.26 1.87 7.88
C THR A 45 -3.66 2.21 6.46
N VAL A 46 -4.86 2.75 6.27
CA VAL A 46 -5.35 3.24 4.97
C VAL A 46 -5.61 4.74 5.09
N THR A 47 -5.13 5.50 4.11
CA THR A 47 -5.31 6.96 4.04
C THR A 47 -5.77 7.37 2.64
N GLY A 48 -6.38 8.55 2.55
CA GLY A 48 -6.83 9.10 1.27
C GLY A 48 -8.01 8.36 0.64
N ALA A 49 -8.72 7.52 1.41
CA ALA A 49 -9.98 6.93 1.00
C ALA A 49 -11.02 8.06 0.81
N PRO A 50 -11.77 8.07 -0.30
CA PRO A 50 -12.83 9.05 -0.56
C PRO A 50 -13.99 8.94 0.43
#